data_AF-A0A250KJC0-F1
#
_entry.id   AF-A0A250KJC0-F1
#
_cell.length_a   1.000
_cell.length_b   1.000
_cell.length_c   1.000
_cell.angle_alpha   90.00
_cell.angle_beta   90.00
_cell.angle_gamma   90.00
#
_symmetry.space_group_name_H-M   'P 1'
#
loop_
_entity.id
_entity.type
_entity.pdbx_description
1 polymer ?
#
loop_
_entity_poly.entity_id
_entity_poly.type
_entity_poly.pdbx_seq_one_letter_code
_entity_poly.pdbx_strand_id
1 'polypeptide(L)'
;MLSLCVFMLTVFASCINREFDSNDEFKHSKSIALNADNDRLLSRIFIINENKSYLWFDLNNEVANFSKPQFTLPIIEGGKNSFRNFPLRGLLYEYKASENELTFKNVPEQFVQMGNDQLSLTFKLSMTDGKEVVLPNKKVVETSKKQYLLTLVRLQFASDNATFNVGEKIKRGGRTYEFLPFKTELTLIN
;
A
#
# COMPACT_ATOMS: atom_id res chain seq x y z
N MET A 1 44.56 -40.66 -19.73
CA MET A 1 43.95 -39.70 -18.78
C MET A 1 42.95 -38.77 -19.49
N LEU A 2 41.93 -39.30 -20.17
CA LEU A 2 40.92 -38.50 -20.88
C LEU A 2 39.47 -38.87 -20.51
N SER A 3 39.28 -39.87 -19.64
CA SER A 3 37.95 -40.37 -19.26
C SER A 3 37.40 -39.70 -17.98
N LEU A 4 38.27 -39.18 -17.11
CA LEU A 4 37.84 -38.58 -15.84
C LEU A 4 37.32 -37.14 -15.98
N CYS A 5 37.72 -36.41 -17.03
CA CYS A 5 37.32 -35.01 -17.22
C CYS A 5 35.92 -34.88 -17.85
N VAL A 6 35.42 -35.90 -18.55
CA VAL A 6 34.11 -35.84 -19.22
C VAL A 6 32.95 -36.08 -18.25
N PHE A 7 33.16 -36.85 -17.18
CA PHE A 7 32.14 -37.11 -16.15
C PHE A 7 31.88 -35.91 -15.21
N MET A 8 32.86 -35.02 -15.02
CA MET A 8 32.70 -33.82 -14.20
C MET A 8 31.88 -32.72 -14.89
N LEU A 9 31.85 -32.68 -16.23
CA LEU A 9 31.11 -31.66 -16.99
C LEU A 9 29.58 -31.91 -16.99
N THR A 10 29.12 -33.14 -16.83
CA THR A 10 27.70 -33.46 -16.74
C THR A 10 27.08 -33.16 -15.38
N VAL A 11 27.88 -33.08 -14.30
CA VAL A 11 27.39 -32.78 -12.94
C VAL A 11 27.15 -31.28 -12.73
N PHE A 12 27.84 -30.40 -13.46
CA PHE A 12 27.60 -28.96 -13.42
C PHE A 12 26.51 -28.47 -14.38
N ALA A 13 26.06 -29.31 -15.32
CA ALA A 13 24.96 -28.97 -16.22
C ALA A 13 23.56 -29.22 -15.61
N SER A 14 23.45 -30.02 -14.54
CA SER A 14 22.17 -30.32 -13.88
C SER A 14 21.75 -29.30 -12.81
N CYS A 15 22.59 -28.30 -12.50
CA CYS A 15 22.27 -27.25 -11.52
C CYS A 15 21.68 -25.98 -12.15
N ILE A 16 21.38 -25.98 -13.45
CA ILE A 16 20.74 -24.86 -14.17
C ILE A 16 19.30 -25.23 -14.56
N ASN A 17 18.63 -26.06 -13.76
CA ASN A 17 17.17 -25.99 -13.69
C ASN A 17 16.84 -25.04 -12.56
N ARG A 18 16.58 -23.77 -12.92
CA ARG A 18 15.96 -22.80 -12.01
C ARG A 18 14.72 -23.47 -11.42
N GLU A 19 14.69 -23.66 -10.10
CA GLU A 19 13.49 -24.05 -9.32
C GLU A 19 12.29 -23.11 -9.52
N PHE A 20 12.47 -22.03 -10.30
CA PHE A 20 11.41 -21.12 -10.72
C PHE A 20 10.52 -21.68 -11.85
N ASP A 21 11.01 -22.62 -12.69
CA ASP A 21 10.26 -23.12 -13.87
C ASP A 21 9.37 -24.34 -13.57
N SER A 22 9.59 -24.99 -12.42
CA SER A 22 8.84 -26.16 -11.95
C SER A 22 7.76 -25.82 -10.93
N ASN A 23 7.50 -24.54 -10.70
CA ASN A 23 6.52 -24.14 -9.70
C ASN A 23 5.13 -24.14 -10.34
N ASP A 24 4.43 -25.28 -10.26
CA ASP A 24 3.08 -25.49 -10.83
C ASP A 24 2.06 -24.44 -10.35
N GLU A 25 2.31 -23.79 -9.21
CA GLU A 25 1.54 -22.64 -8.72
C GLU A 25 1.51 -21.46 -9.71
N PHE A 26 2.59 -21.23 -10.47
CA PHE A 26 2.64 -20.13 -11.46
C PHE A 26 1.92 -20.48 -12.76
N LYS A 27 1.83 -21.77 -13.13
CA LYS A 27 1.11 -22.22 -14.34
C LYS A 27 -0.40 -22.30 -14.14
N HIS A 28 -0.85 -22.32 -12.88
CA HIS A 28 -2.26 -22.46 -12.51
C HIS A 28 -2.82 -21.27 -11.73
N SER A 29 -2.11 -20.15 -11.65
CA SER A 29 -2.65 -18.93 -11.06
C SER A 29 -3.83 -18.45 -11.92
N LYS A 30 -5.05 -18.74 -11.46
CA LYS A 30 -6.25 -18.15 -12.04
C LYS A 30 -6.14 -16.64 -11.84
N SER A 31 -6.25 -15.89 -12.94
CA SER A 31 -6.38 -14.43 -12.87
C SER A 31 -7.53 -14.11 -11.91
N ILE A 32 -7.20 -13.45 -10.80
CA ILE A 32 -8.20 -12.95 -9.86
C ILE A 32 -8.88 -11.75 -10.53
N ALA A 33 -10.21 -11.72 -10.52
CA ALA A 33 -10.94 -10.57 -11.02
C ALA A 33 -10.54 -9.32 -10.21
N LEU A 34 -10.20 -8.24 -10.91
CA LEU A 34 -9.93 -6.97 -10.26
C LEU A 34 -11.24 -6.40 -9.69
N ASN A 35 -11.15 -5.86 -8.48
CA ASN A 35 -12.29 -5.25 -7.81
C ASN A 35 -12.42 -3.78 -8.20
N ALA A 36 -13.66 -3.30 -8.38
CA ALA A 36 -13.95 -1.90 -8.72
C ALA A 36 -13.09 -1.39 -9.90
N ASP A 37 -12.41 -0.25 -9.73
CA ASP A 37 -11.52 0.34 -10.75
C ASP A 37 -10.02 0.07 -10.44
N ASN A 38 -9.71 -1.04 -9.77
CA ASN A 38 -8.33 -1.38 -9.38
C ASN A 38 -7.38 -1.53 -10.58
N ASP A 39 -7.89 -1.82 -11.77
CA ASP A 39 -7.13 -1.84 -13.02
C ASP A 39 -6.36 -0.54 -13.28
N ARG A 40 -6.87 0.60 -12.80
CA ARG A 40 -6.22 1.91 -12.97
C ARG A 40 -4.98 2.08 -12.10
N LEU A 41 -4.95 1.43 -10.94
CA LEU A 41 -3.82 1.44 -10.02
C LEU A 41 -2.92 0.21 -10.19
N LEU A 42 -3.38 -0.82 -10.88
CA LEU A 42 -2.64 -2.04 -11.10
C LEU A 42 -1.22 -1.77 -11.62
N SER A 43 -0.25 -2.42 -11.00
CA SER A 43 1.17 -2.28 -11.29
C SER A 43 1.74 -0.87 -11.12
N ARG A 44 0.98 0.11 -10.62
CA ARG A 44 1.51 1.42 -10.25
C ARG A 44 2.31 1.31 -8.97
N ILE A 45 3.50 1.92 -8.98
CA ILE A 45 4.40 1.97 -7.83
C ILE A 45 4.54 3.42 -7.41
N PHE A 46 4.15 3.68 -6.17
CA PHE A 46 4.30 4.98 -5.53
C PHE A 46 5.39 4.90 -4.46
N ILE A 47 6.19 5.95 -4.34
CA ILE A 47 6.99 6.19 -3.14
C ILE A 47 6.12 6.99 -2.17
N ILE A 48 5.95 6.47 -0.95
CA ILE A 48 5.39 7.25 0.16
C ILE A 48 6.49 8.22 0.61
N ASN A 49 6.32 9.52 0.33
CA ASN A 49 7.41 10.50 0.49
C ASN A 49 7.88 10.64 1.93
N GLU A 50 6.99 10.41 2.90
CA GLU A 50 7.26 10.53 4.33
C GLU A 50 8.28 9.49 4.84
N ASN A 51 8.10 8.21 4.50
CA ASN A 51 8.93 7.11 5.01
C ASN A 51 9.77 6.40 3.93
N LYS A 52 9.72 6.89 2.68
CA LYS A 52 10.46 6.38 1.52
C LYS A 52 10.20 4.91 1.19
N SER A 53 9.09 4.36 1.67
CA SER A 53 8.63 3.02 1.32
C SER A 53 7.87 3.00 0.01
N TYR A 54 7.75 1.81 -0.60
CA TYR A 54 7.05 1.62 -1.86
C TYR A 54 5.65 1.06 -1.63
N LEU A 55 4.65 1.75 -2.16
CA LEU A 55 3.27 1.29 -2.27
C LEU A 55 3.05 0.79 -3.71
N TRP A 56 2.93 -0.52 -3.87
CA TRP A 56 2.69 -1.17 -5.17
C TRP A 56 1.41 -1.98 -5.08
N PHE A 57 0.52 -1.72 -6.02
CA PHE A 57 -0.74 -2.42 -6.19
C PHE A 57 -0.60 -3.64 -7.11
N ASP A 58 -0.83 -4.82 -6.56
CA ASP A 58 -0.67 -6.11 -7.22
C ASP A 58 -1.96 -6.59 -7.91
N LEU A 59 -1.82 -7.64 -8.72
CA LEU A 59 -2.86 -8.36 -9.46
C LEU A 59 -3.92 -9.01 -8.55
N ASN A 60 -3.60 -9.27 -7.28
CA ASN A 60 -4.51 -9.91 -6.33
C ASN A 60 -5.43 -8.92 -5.59
N ASN A 61 -5.56 -7.67 -6.07
CA ASN A 61 -6.23 -6.58 -5.36
C ASN A 61 -5.60 -6.29 -3.98
N GLU A 62 -4.31 -6.57 -3.83
CA GLU A 62 -3.55 -6.37 -2.60
C GLU A 62 -2.37 -5.42 -2.79
N VAL A 63 -1.88 -4.85 -1.70
CA VAL A 63 -0.59 -4.18 -1.68
C VAL A 63 0.53 -5.22 -1.63
N ALA A 64 1.41 -5.20 -2.62
CA ALA A 64 2.46 -6.21 -2.77
C ALA A 64 3.41 -6.30 -1.55
N ASN A 65 3.89 -7.51 -1.28
CA ASN A 65 4.64 -7.87 -0.06
C ASN A 65 6.17 -7.71 -0.18
N PHE A 66 6.65 -6.76 -0.96
CA PHE A 66 8.10 -6.55 -1.25
C PHE A 66 8.70 -5.40 -0.42
N SER A 67 7.88 -4.47 0.06
CA SER A 67 8.28 -3.31 0.86
C SER A 67 7.48 -3.26 2.16
N LYS A 68 7.78 -2.34 3.09
CA LYS A 68 7.04 -2.14 4.34
C LYS A 68 6.29 -0.80 4.33
N PRO A 69 5.31 -0.60 3.43
CA PRO A 69 4.54 0.63 3.42
C PRO A 69 3.67 0.72 4.68
N GLN A 70 3.68 1.89 5.31
CA GLN A 70 2.88 2.17 6.50
C GLN A 70 2.44 3.63 6.55
N PHE A 71 1.33 3.89 7.23
CA PHE A 71 0.91 5.23 7.62
C PHE A 71 0.91 5.37 9.14
N THR A 72 1.42 6.50 9.63
CA THR A 72 1.37 6.85 11.04
C THR A 72 0.26 7.88 11.24
N LEU A 73 -0.94 7.40 11.57
CA LEU A 73 -2.12 8.26 11.69
C LEU A 73 -2.17 8.93 13.07
N PRO A 74 -2.36 10.26 13.14
CA PRO A 74 -2.59 10.97 14.39
C PRO A 74 -4.01 10.69 14.91
N ILE A 75 -4.13 10.41 16.20
CA ILE A 75 -5.40 10.13 16.87
C ILE A 75 -5.48 10.82 18.24
N ILE A 76 -6.69 11.09 18.71
CA ILE A 76 -6.95 11.39 20.12
C ILE A 76 -7.55 10.12 20.74
N GLU A 77 -6.90 9.59 21.77
CA GLU A 77 -7.36 8.44 22.54
C GLU A 77 -7.61 8.84 23.98
N GLY A 78 -8.86 8.71 24.45
CA GLY A 78 -9.22 9.05 25.83
C GLY A 78 -8.89 10.49 26.21
N GLY A 79 -8.91 11.41 25.23
CA GLY A 79 -8.56 12.82 25.42
C GLY A 79 -7.06 13.14 25.34
N LYS A 80 -6.21 12.19 24.97
CA LYS A 80 -4.77 12.39 24.79
C LYS A 80 -4.35 12.21 23.34
N ASN A 81 -3.44 13.05 22.86
CA ASN A 81 -2.82 12.88 21.55
C ASN A 81 -1.99 11.59 21.53
N SER A 82 -2.14 10.81 20.47
CA SER A 82 -1.44 9.55 20.23
C SER A 82 -1.28 9.34 18.71
N PHE A 83 -0.56 8.28 18.35
CA PHE A 83 -0.31 7.91 16.96
C PHE A 83 -0.51 6.41 16.77
N ARG A 84 -0.94 6.04 15.57
CA ARG A 84 -1.27 4.68 15.18
C ARG A 84 -0.53 4.30 13.90
N ASN A 85 0.28 3.26 13.96
CA ASN A 85 0.96 2.73 12.79
C ASN A 85 0.09 1.68 12.10
N PHE A 86 -0.32 1.96 10.88
CA PHE A 86 -1.09 1.07 10.02
C PHE A 86 -0.21 0.54 8.88
N PRO A 87 0.20 -0.73 8.92
CA PRO A 87 0.91 -1.34 7.81
C PRO A 87 -0.05 -1.53 6.64
N LEU A 88 0.38 -1.20 5.43
CA LEU A 88 -0.42 -1.34 4.21
C LEU A 88 -0.12 -2.63 3.47
N ARG A 89 1.03 -3.24 3.77
CA ARG A 89 1.52 -4.46 3.13
C ARG A 89 0.53 -5.62 3.27
N GLY A 90 0.19 -6.26 2.16
CA GLY A 90 -0.75 -7.38 2.10
C GLY A 90 -2.20 -7.00 2.40
N LEU A 91 -2.52 -5.70 2.56
CA LEU A 91 -3.90 -5.28 2.68
C LEU A 91 -4.57 -5.31 1.30
N LEU A 92 -5.83 -5.73 1.30
CA LEU A 92 -6.69 -5.55 0.14
C LEU A 92 -6.96 -4.06 -0.07
N TYR A 93 -7.02 -3.65 -1.33
CA TYR A 93 -7.39 -2.29 -1.71
C TYR A 93 -8.56 -2.26 -2.69
N GLU A 94 -9.26 -1.14 -2.68
CA GLU A 94 -10.35 -0.84 -3.61
C GLU A 94 -10.24 0.62 -4.05
N TYR A 95 -10.11 0.84 -5.35
CA TYR A 95 -10.09 2.16 -5.95
C TYR A 95 -11.41 2.44 -6.67
N LYS A 96 -11.99 3.60 -6.39
CA LYS A 96 -13.21 4.11 -7.04
C LYS A 96 -12.86 5.38 -7.80
N ALA A 97 -12.82 5.28 -9.12
CA ALA A 97 -12.34 6.36 -9.98
C ALA A 97 -13.29 7.55 -10.04
N SER A 98 -14.60 7.33 -9.92
CA SER A 98 -15.62 8.40 -9.89
C SER A 98 -15.42 9.36 -8.71
N GLU A 99 -14.98 8.85 -7.57
CA GLU A 99 -14.79 9.58 -6.31
C GLU A 99 -13.31 9.98 -6.10
N ASN A 100 -12.40 9.42 -6.89
CA ASN A 100 -10.95 9.44 -6.66
C ASN A 100 -10.58 8.93 -5.27
N GLU A 101 -11.18 7.81 -4.87
CA GLU A 101 -11.02 7.26 -3.54
C GLU A 101 -10.30 5.91 -3.55
N LEU A 102 -9.29 5.78 -2.70
CA LEU A 102 -8.54 4.58 -2.43
C LEU A 102 -8.86 4.10 -1.02
N THR A 103 -9.41 2.89 -0.91
CA THR A 103 -9.71 2.24 0.37
C THR A 103 -8.74 1.11 0.63
N PHE A 104 -8.10 1.12 1.79
CA PHE A 104 -7.38 -0.04 2.33
C PHE A 104 -8.32 -0.78 3.27
N LYS A 105 -8.61 -2.05 2.97
CA LYS A 105 -9.66 -2.81 3.64
C LYS A 105 -9.11 -3.64 4.78
N ASN A 106 -9.91 -3.79 5.83
CA ASN A 106 -9.75 -4.81 6.87
C ASN A 106 -8.36 -4.82 7.53
N VAL A 107 -7.88 -3.64 7.94
CA VAL A 107 -6.64 -3.55 8.73
C VAL A 107 -6.80 -4.41 10.00
N PRO A 108 -5.88 -5.35 10.30
CA PRO A 108 -6.04 -6.27 11.41
C PRO A 108 -6.14 -5.60 12.78
N GLU A 109 -6.94 -6.21 13.67
CA GLU A 109 -7.23 -5.71 15.02
C GLU A 109 -5.99 -5.40 15.87
N GLN A 110 -4.90 -6.16 15.69
CA GLN A 110 -3.64 -5.96 16.41
C GLN A 110 -2.99 -4.61 16.09
N PHE A 111 -3.25 -4.07 14.90
CA PHE A 111 -2.81 -2.73 14.49
C PHE A 111 -3.84 -1.67 14.81
N VAL A 112 -5.14 -2.00 14.84
CA VAL A 112 -6.25 -1.09 15.14
C VAL A 112 -6.41 -0.83 16.63
N GLN A 113 -6.20 -1.85 17.48
CA GLN A 113 -6.37 -1.93 18.95
C GLN A 113 -7.47 -1.01 19.50
N MET A 114 -8.66 -1.10 18.90
CA MET A 114 -9.88 -0.38 19.32
C MET A 114 -11.03 -1.38 19.47
N GLY A 115 -10.92 -2.26 20.47
CA GLY A 115 -11.98 -3.21 20.80
C GLY A 115 -12.10 -4.42 19.86
N ASN A 116 -10.97 -5.03 19.48
CA ASN A 116 -10.88 -6.27 18.70
C ASN A 116 -11.68 -6.21 17.39
N ASP A 117 -11.45 -5.16 16.61
CA ASP A 117 -12.15 -4.94 15.37
C ASP A 117 -11.17 -4.59 14.25
N GLN A 118 -11.57 -4.93 13.03
CA GLN A 118 -10.87 -4.55 11.81
C GLN A 118 -11.35 -3.18 11.34
N LEU A 119 -10.46 -2.47 10.66
CA LEU A 119 -10.73 -1.10 10.22
C LEU A 119 -10.39 -0.95 8.73
N SER A 120 -11.30 -0.41 7.96
CA SER A 120 -11.01 0.05 6.59
C SER A 120 -10.77 1.55 6.59
N LEU A 121 -9.74 1.98 5.87
CA LEU A 121 -9.30 3.38 5.77
C LEU A 121 -9.50 3.86 4.34
N THR A 122 -10.32 4.89 4.15
CA THR A 122 -10.57 5.49 2.82
C THR A 122 -9.86 6.83 2.69
N PHE A 123 -9.15 7.00 1.58
CA PHE A 123 -8.39 8.19 1.25
C PHE A 123 -8.83 8.76 -0.09
N LYS A 124 -8.82 10.08 -0.20
CA LYS A 124 -8.90 10.76 -1.50
C LYS A 124 -7.51 10.83 -2.12
N LEU A 125 -7.37 10.37 -3.36
CA LEU A 125 -6.15 10.39 -4.15
C LEU A 125 -6.24 11.52 -5.19
N SER A 126 -5.53 12.61 -4.96
CA SER A 126 -5.53 13.77 -5.85
C SER A 126 -4.18 13.93 -6.54
N MET A 127 -4.14 14.14 -7.84
CA MET A 127 -2.91 14.51 -8.52
C MET A 127 -2.50 15.92 -8.10
N THR A 128 -1.23 16.13 -7.80
CA THR A 128 -0.67 17.46 -7.56
C THR A 128 0.21 17.82 -8.75
N ASP A 129 0.05 19.03 -9.28
CA ASP A 129 0.90 19.52 -10.37
C ASP A 129 2.38 19.37 -9.99
N GLY A 130 3.20 19.00 -10.97
CA GLY A 130 4.61 18.68 -10.76
C GLY A 130 5.32 19.82 -10.03
N LYS A 131 6.11 19.50 -9.01
CA LYS A 131 6.93 20.52 -8.34
C LYS A 131 8.00 21.01 -9.31
N GLU A 132 7.96 22.28 -9.63
CA GLU A 132 9.07 22.98 -10.28
C GLU A 132 10.24 23.06 -9.29
N VAL A 133 11.40 22.53 -9.67
CA VAL A 133 12.62 22.68 -8.87
C VAL A 133 13.47 23.78 -9.48
N VAL A 134 13.70 24.83 -8.70
CA VAL A 134 14.65 25.89 -9.04
C VAL A 134 16.04 25.40 -8.69
N LEU A 135 16.86 25.14 -9.71
CA LEU A 135 18.25 24.78 -9.55
C LEU A 135 19.07 25.99 -9.03
N PRO A 136 20.26 25.76 -8.43
CA PRO A 136 21.14 26.83 -7.95
C PRO A 136 21.53 27.87 -9.02
N ASN A 137 21.43 27.51 -10.30
CA ASN A 137 21.66 28.38 -11.45
C ASN A 137 20.40 29.14 -11.92
N LYS A 138 19.34 29.17 -11.10
CA LYS A 138 18.02 29.77 -11.41
C LYS A 138 17.28 29.15 -12.59
N LYS A 139 17.72 27.99 -13.11
CA LYS A 139 16.92 27.22 -14.07
C LYS A 139 15.81 26.50 -13.34
N VAL A 140 14.59 26.64 -13.84
CA VAL A 140 13.44 25.85 -13.40
C VAL A 140 13.45 24.55 -14.18
N VAL A 141 13.46 23.42 -13.47
CA VAL A 141 13.27 22.10 -14.05
C VAL A 141 11.96 21.54 -13.51
N GLU A 142 11.02 21.25 -14.40
CA GLU A 142 9.85 20.46 -14.03
C GLU A 142 10.31 19.09 -13.55
N THR A 143 9.93 18.71 -12.34
CA THR A 143 10.15 17.32 -11.90
C THR A 143 9.29 16.41 -12.77
N SER A 144 9.94 15.52 -13.52
CA SER A 144 9.27 14.63 -14.48
C SER A 144 8.34 13.60 -13.83
N LYS A 145 8.36 13.46 -12.50
CA LYS A 145 7.61 12.46 -11.77
C LYS A 145 6.27 13.02 -11.30
N LYS A 146 5.19 12.35 -11.68
CA LYS A 146 3.82 12.68 -11.25
C LYS A 146 3.71 12.55 -9.74
N GLN A 147 3.25 13.61 -9.08
CA GLN A 147 3.01 13.63 -7.63
C GLN A 147 1.52 13.51 -7.35
N TYR A 148 1.20 12.88 -6.22
CA TYR A 148 -0.16 12.73 -5.73
C TYR A 148 -0.22 13.04 -4.25
N LEU A 149 -1.38 13.48 -3.79
CA LEU A 149 -1.70 13.67 -2.39
C LEU A 149 -2.77 12.66 -1.98
N LEU A 150 -2.46 11.83 -0.99
CA LEU A 150 -3.44 11.04 -0.28
C LEU A 150 -3.94 11.82 0.92
N THR A 151 -5.25 11.95 1.07
CA THR A 151 -5.89 12.59 2.22
C THR A 151 -6.89 11.64 2.85
N LEU A 152 -6.76 11.34 4.15
CA LEU A 152 -7.70 10.49 4.86
C LEU A 152 -9.07 11.18 4.94
N VAL A 153 -10.14 10.47 4.58
CA VAL A 153 -11.50 11.04 4.53
C VAL A 153 -12.48 10.33 5.46
N ARG A 154 -12.47 8.99 5.47
CA ARG A 154 -13.41 8.20 6.26
C ARG A 154 -12.83 6.86 6.69
N LEU A 155 -13.49 6.30 7.69
CA LEU A 155 -13.12 5.08 8.41
C LEU A 155 -14.34 4.17 8.44
N GLN A 156 -14.16 2.87 8.32
CA GLN A 156 -15.25 1.91 8.46
C GLN A 156 -14.81 0.72 9.31
N PHE A 157 -15.52 0.48 10.41
CA PHE A 157 -15.28 -0.67 11.27
C PHE A 157 -16.05 -1.89 10.75
N ALA A 158 -15.42 -3.07 10.82
CA ALA A 158 -16.03 -4.29 10.26
C ALA A 158 -17.25 -4.77 11.07
N SER A 159 -17.26 -4.55 12.39
CA SER A 159 -18.33 -5.07 13.26
C SER A 159 -19.71 -4.41 13.07
N ASP A 160 -19.78 -3.14 12.68
CA ASP A 160 -21.04 -2.40 12.56
C ASP A 160 -21.27 -1.85 11.15
N ASN A 161 -20.31 -2.03 10.23
CA ASN A 161 -20.29 -1.43 8.89
C ASN A 161 -20.53 0.09 8.89
N ALA A 162 -20.40 0.75 10.04
CA ALA A 162 -20.64 2.18 10.18
C ALA A 162 -19.44 2.94 9.61
N THR A 163 -19.75 3.97 8.83
CA THR A 163 -18.76 4.87 8.25
C THR A 163 -18.66 6.11 9.11
N PHE A 164 -17.43 6.46 9.51
CA PHE A 164 -17.13 7.63 10.32
C PHE A 164 -16.24 8.58 9.54
N ASN A 165 -16.55 9.87 9.57
CA ASN A 165 -15.68 10.88 8.98
C ASN A 165 -14.50 11.18 9.93
N VAL A 166 -13.40 11.65 9.35
CA VAL A 166 -12.27 12.17 10.14
C VAL A 166 -12.74 13.33 11.03
N GLY A 167 -12.31 13.34 12.30
CA GLY A 167 -12.75 14.29 13.33
C GLY A 167 -14.00 13.86 14.10
N GLU A 168 -14.71 12.81 13.70
CA GLU A 168 -15.80 12.27 14.50
C GLU A 168 -15.29 11.48 15.71
N LYS A 169 -16.00 11.61 16.84
CA LYS A 169 -15.70 10.89 18.08
C LYS A 169 -16.38 9.53 18.07
N ILE A 170 -15.59 8.49 18.28
CA ILE A 170 -16.01 7.09 18.18
C ILE A 170 -15.77 6.43 19.53
N LYS A 171 -16.78 5.77 20.10
CA LYS A 171 -16.66 5.03 21.37
C LYS A 171 -16.49 3.54 21.12
N ARG A 172 -15.33 2.99 21.46
CA ARG A 172 -14.97 1.57 21.24
C ARG A 172 -14.13 1.06 22.41
N GLY A 173 -14.32 -0.20 22.81
CA GLY A 173 -13.52 -0.79 23.91
C GLY A 173 -13.51 0.02 25.22
N GLY A 174 -14.61 0.73 25.53
CA GLY A 174 -14.71 1.60 26.70
C GLY A 174 -13.97 2.94 26.62
N ARG A 175 -13.30 3.25 25.50
CA ARG A 175 -12.58 4.50 25.27
C ARG A 175 -13.21 5.30 24.12
N THR A 176 -12.92 6.61 24.10
CA THR A 176 -13.28 7.48 22.99
C THR A 176 -12.06 7.71 22.12
N TYR A 177 -12.24 7.60 20.82
CA TYR A 177 -11.23 7.78 19.79
C TYR A 177 -11.68 8.86 18.81
N GLU A 178 -10.73 9.62 18.28
CA GLU A 178 -10.96 10.57 17.21
C GLU A 178 -9.75 10.51 16.27
N PHE A 179 -9.96 10.21 15.00
CA PHE A 179 -8.89 10.27 14.01
C PHE A 179 -8.75 11.70 13.52
N LEU A 180 -7.52 12.20 13.53
CA LEU A 180 -7.22 13.56 13.10
C LEU A 180 -6.92 13.62 11.60
N PRO A 181 -7.05 14.80 10.96
CA PRO A 181 -6.69 14.99 9.56
C PRO A 181 -5.28 14.48 9.25
N PHE A 182 -5.19 13.64 8.22
CA PHE A 182 -3.94 13.07 7.75
C PHE A 182 -3.82 13.25 6.24
N LYS A 183 -2.62 13.64 5.80
CA LYS A 183 -2.26 13.73 4.39
C LYS A 183 -0.83 13.25 4.18
N THR A 184 -0.58 12.59 3.07
CA THR A 184 0.78 12.17 2.69
C THR A 184 0.98 12.31 1.19
N GLU A 185 2.18 12.71 0.79
CA GLU A 185 2.56 12.85 -0.61
C GLU A 185 3.07 11.52 -1.16
N LEU A 186 2.62 11.18 -2.35
CA LEU A 186 3.07 10.04 -3.12
C LEU A 186 3.78 10.50 -4.38
N THR A 187 4.88 9.83 -4.75
CA THR A 187 5.54 10.03 -6.04
C THR A 187 5.37 8.79 -6.90
N LEU A 188 4.71 8.89 -8.04
CA LEU A 188 4.62 7.81 -9.02
C LEU A 188 5.98 7.62 -9.72
N ILE A 189 6.44 6.38 -9.83
CA ILE A 189 7.75 6.08 -10.42
C ILE A 189 7.71 5.25 -11.70
N ASN A 190 6.53 4.88 -12.21
CA ASN A 190 6.35 4.11 -13.45
C ASN A 190 5.09 4.48 -14.26
#